data_AF-A0A8J8TDC2-F1
#
_entry.id   AF-A0A8J8TDC2-F1
#
_cell.length_a   1.000
_cell.length_b   1.000
_cell.length_c   1.000
_cell.angle_alpha   90.00
_cell.angle_beta   90.00
_cell.angle_gamma   90.00
#
_symmetry.space_group_name_H-M   'P 1'
#
loop_
_entity.id
_entity.type
_entity.pdbx_description
1 polymer ?
#
loop_
_entity_poly.entity_id
_entity_poly.type
_entity_poly.pdbx_seq_one_letter_code
_entity_poly.pdbx_strand_id
1 'polypeptide(L)'
;MSDAEHSPTKTTVNIRMTETFLADVDGTWQELGYNSRSEYVRDVLRDAVKHPECNRADLKAIAASEVDIQQGNVHTSDEIKAEYGLDGAGEE
;
A
#
# COMPACT_ATOMS: atom_id res chain seq x y z
N MET A 1 -2.77 25.56 -28.97
CA MET A 1 -3.63 24.37 -29.02
C MET A 1 -2.70 23.18 -28.93
N SER A 2 -2.40 22.76 -27.71
CA SER A 2 -1.32 21.81 -27.40
C SER A 2 -1.81 20.95 -26.23
N ASP A 3 -1.53 19.66 -26.28
CA ASP A 3 -1.85 18.58 -25.31
C ASP A 3 -3.13 17.74 -25.45
N ALA A 4 -3.93 17.88 -26.51
CA ALA A 4 -5.06 16.96 -26.74
C ALA A 4 -4.69 15.63 -27.43
N GLU A 5 -3.47 15.49 -27.98
CA GLU A 5 -3.13 14.47 -28.99
C GLU A 5 -2.38 13.23 -28.48
N HIS A 6 -2.17 13.06 -27.17
CA HIS A 6 -1.57 11.82 -26.64
C HIS A 6 -2.29 11.31 -25.40
N SER A 7 -3.58 11.01 -25.56
CA SER A 7 -4.20 10.02 -24.66
C SER A 7 -3.40 8.71 -24.80
N PRO A 8 -2.86 8.15 -23.69
CA PRO A 8 -2.01 6.98 -23.78
C PRO A 8 -2.76 5.81 -24.40
N THR A 9 -2.10 5.09 -25.30
CA THR A 9 -2.65 3.89 -25.94
C THR A 9 -3.08 2.89 -24.87
N LYS A 10 -4.34 2.45 -24.92
CA LYS A 10 -4.91 1.47 -23.99
C LYS A 10 -4.93 0.10 -24.67
N THR A 11 -4.49 -0.93 -23.95
CA THR A 11 -4.61 -2.33 -24.38
C THR A 11 -5.59 -3.04 -23.46
N THR A 12 -6.53 -3.80 -24.04
CA THR A 12 -7.49 -4.60 -23.27
C THR A 12 -6.81 -5.87 -22.76
N VAL A 13 -6.96 -6.14 -21.46
CA VAL A 13 -6.49 -7.37 -20.80
C VAL A 13 -7.70 -8.15 -20.32
N ASN A 14 -7.73 -9.46 -20.59
CA ASN A 14 -8.77 -10.36 -20.10
C ASN A 14 -8.29 -11.07 -18.83
N ILE A 15 -9.01 -10.91 -17.72
CA ILE A 15 -8.70 -11.51 -16.42
C ILE A 15 -9.77 -12.54 -16.09
N ARG A 16 -9.36 -13.77 -15.73
CA ARG A 16 -10.26 -14.81 -15.22
C ARG A 16 -10.23 -14.82 -13.70
N MET A 17 -11.40 -14.96 -13.09
CA MET A 17 -11.57 -15.08 -11.64
C MET A 17 -12.76 -16.00 -11.34
N THR A 18 -12.84 -16.51 -10.11
CA THR A 18 -14.01 -17.26 -9.65
C THR A 18 -15.22 -16.33 -9.54
N GLU A 19 -16.42 -16.88 -9.70
CA GLU A 19 -17.67 -16.10 -9.58
C GLU A 19 -17.81 -15.45 -8.20
N THR A 20 -17.42 -16.18 -7.15
CA THR A 20 -17.42 -15.65 -5.77
C THR A 20 -16.49 -14.44 -5.63
N PHE A 21 -15.27 -14.52 -6.17
CA PHE A 21 -14.35 -13.38 -6.08
C PHE A 21 -14.81 -12.20 -6.95
N LEU A 22 -15.45 -12.48 -8.10
CA LEU A 22 -16.06 -11.42 -8.91
C LEU A 22 -17.18 -10.69 -8.14
N ALA A 23 -17.99 -11.41 -7.37
CA ALA A 23 -19.03 -10.82 -6.53
C ALA A 23 -18.44 -9.92 -5.43
N ASP A 24 -17.34 -10.36 -4.79
CA ASP A 24 -16.63 -9.56 -3.79
C ASP A 24 -16.06 -8.27 -4.41
N VAL A 25 -15.46 -8.38 -5.60
CA VAL A 25 -14.97 -7.22 -6.37
C VAL A 25 -16.13 -6.28 -6.70
N ASP A 26 -17.27 -6.83 -7.13
CA ASP A 26 -18.46 -6.06 -7.50
C ASP A 26 -19.07 -5.28 -6.33
N GLY A 27 -19.13 -5.89 -5.14
CA GLY A 27 -19.53 -5.18 -3.92
C GLY A 27 -18.53 -4.07 -3.58
N THR A 28 -17.23 -4.40 -3.59
CA THR A 28 -16.18 -3.47 -3.15
C THR A 28 -16.11 -2.20 -4.01
N TRP A 29 -16.10 -2.32 -5.34
CA TRP A 29 -15.97 -1.11 -6.18
C TRP A 29 -17.21 -0.20 -6.09
N GLN A 30 -18.40 -0.78 -5.87
CA GLN A 30 -19.64 -0.03 -5.67
C GLN A 30 -19.64 0.70 -4.33
N GLU A 31 -19.26 0.01 -3.26
CA GLU A 31 -19.14 0.59 -1.92
C GLU A 31 -18.14 1.75 -1.88
N LEU A 32 -17.02 1.63 -2.61
CA LEU A 32 -16.01 2.67 -2.75
C LEU A 32 -16.38 3.76 -3.77
N GLY A 33 -17.50 3.63 -4.49
CA GLY A 33 -18.03 4.67 -5.38
C GLY A 33 -17.30 4.85 -6.72
N TYR A 34 -16.61 3.82 -7.22
CA TYR A 34 -15.96 3.88 -8.53
C TYR A 34 -17.00 3.96 -9.66
N ASN A 35 -16.65 4.55 -10.80
CA ASN A 35 -17.60 4.67 -11.93
C ASN A 35 -17.76 3.35 -12.69
N SER A 36 -16.78 2.44 -12.57
CA SER A 36 -16.84 1.12 -13.18
C SER A 36 -15.91 0.12 -12.49
N ARG A 37 -16.24 -1.16 -12.58
CA ARG A 37 -15.35 -2.27 -12.20
C ARG A 37 -13.96 -2.16 -12.83
N SER A 38 -13.90 -1.85 -14.12
CA SER A 38 -12.63 -1.73 -14.86
C SER A 38 -11.78 -0.54 -14.41
N GLU A 39 -12.38 0.47 -13.78
CA GLU A 39 -11.63 1.56 -13.14
C GLU A 39 -10.99 1.07 -11.85
N TYR A 40 -11.79 0.47 -10.97
CA TYR A 40 -11.32 -0.11 -9.71
C TYR A 40 -10.19 -1.13 -9.92
N VAL A 41 -10.37 -2.08 -10.85
CA VAL A 41 -9.36 -3.11 -11.13
C VAL A 41 -8.04 -2.48 -11.64
N ARG A 42 -8.12 -1.43 -12.46
CA ARG A 42 -6.91 -0.73 -12.93
C ARG A 42 -6.23 0.05 -11.83
N ASP A 43 -6.99 0.60 -10.89
CA ASP A 43 -6.47 1.37 -9.76
C ASP A 43 -5.72 0.46 -8.78
N VAL A 44 -6.38 -0.62 -8.34
CA VAL A 44 -5.76 -1.64 -7.48
C VAL A 44 -4.52 -2.25 -8.14
N LEU A 45 -4.58 -2.58 -9.43
CA LEU A 45 -3.43 -3.12 -10.15
C LEU A 45 -2.29 -2.10 -10.27
N ARG A 46 -2.61 -0.80 -10.43
CA ARG A 46 -1.60 0.26 -10.50
C ARG A 46 -0.93 0.44 -9.15
N ASP A 47 -1.68 0.47 -8.07
CA ASP A 47 -1.17 0.59 -6.71
C ASP A 47 -0.19 -0.54 -6.40
N ALA A 48 -0.62 -1.80 -6.61
CA ALA A 48 0.22 -2.98 -6.40
C ALA A 48 1.53 -2.98 -7.22
N VAL A 49 1.53 -2.34 -8.39
CA VAL A 49 2.72 -2.24 -9.27
C VAL A 49 3.60 -1.03 -8.95
N LYS A 50 2.99 0.09 -8.50
CA LYS A 50 3.69 1.35 -8.23
C LYS A 50 4.21 1.46 -6.80
N HIS A 51 3.59 0.74 -5.89
CA HIS A 51 3.92 0.71 -4.47
C HIS A 51 4.15 -0.73 -3.98
N PRO A 52 5.02 -1.54 -4.65
CA PRO A 52 5.24 -2.94 -4.28
C PRO A 52 5.92 -3.11 -2.91
N GLU A 53 6.52 -2.05 -2.39
CA GLU A 53 7.21 -2.00 -1.10
C GLU A 53 6.27 -2.13 0.10
N CYS A 54 4.97 -1.86 -0.06
CA CYS A 54 3.98 -1.97 1.00
C CYS A 54 3.07 -3.17 0.73
N ASN A 55 3.43 -4.32 1.28
CA ASN A 55 2.63 -5.53 1.21
C ASN A 55 1.88 -5.75 2.54
N ARG A 56 1.10 -6.85 2.61
CA ARG A 56 0.29 -7.17 3.79
C ARG A 56 1.10 -7.34 5.08
N ALA A 57 2.36 -7.78 5.00
CA ALA A 57 3.23 -7.89 6.17
C ALA A 57 3.61 -6.50 6.71
N ASP A 58 3.87 -5.54 5.82
CA ASP A 58 4.20 -4.16 6.22
C ASP A 58 3.01 -3.49 6.90
N LEU A 59 1.80 -3.67 6.37
CA LEU A 59 0.57 -3.20 7.02
C LEU A 59 0.37 -3.82 8.42
N LYS A 60 0.69 -5.10 8.59
CA LYS A 60 0.63 -5.76 9.90
C LYS A 60 1.70 -5.22 10.85
N ALA A 61 2.90 -4.93 10.36
CA ALA A 61 3.97 -4.35 11.16
C ALA A 61 3.61 -2.94 11.65
N ILE A 62 3.01 -2.12 10.79
CA ILE A 62 2.49 -0.80 11.17
C ILE A 62 1.39 -0.93 12.23
N ALA A 63 0.43 -1.82 12.03
CA ALA A 63 -0.65 -2.04 13.00
C ALA A 63 -0.14 -2.56 14.35
N ALA A 64 0.87 -3.45 14.35
CA ALA A 64 1.51 -3.91 15.57
C ALA A 64 2.27 -2.78 16.28
N SER A 65 3.02 -1.97 15.54
CA SER A 65 3.75 -0.81 16.06
C SER A 65 2.81 0.21 16.73
N GLU A 66 1.63 0.46 16.15
CA GLU A 66 0.61 1.32 16.79
C GLU A 66 0.14 0.77 18.14
N VAL A 67 -0.06 -0.55 18.24
CA VAL A 67 -0.42 -1.20 19.51
C VAL A 67 0.72 -1.09 20.53
N ASP A 68 1.96 -1.29 20.10
CA ASP A 68 3.14 -1.14 20.97
C ASP A 68 3.28 0.29 21.49
N ILE A 69 3.04 1.30 20.64
CA ILE A 69 2.99 2.71 21.05
C ILE A 69 1.91 2.95 22.10
N GLN A 70 0.69 2.45 21.88
CA GLN A 70 -0.42 2.62 22.82
C GLN A 70 -0.17 1.94 24.18
N GLN A 71 0.56 0.82 24.17
CA GLN A 71 0.92 0.06 25.38
C GLN A 71 2.18 0.61 26.07
N GLY A 72 2.90 1.54 25.44
CA GLY A 72 4.19 2.03 25.93
C GLY A 72 5.33 1.03 25.76
N ASN A 73 5.17 0.02 24.91
CA ASN A 73 6.21 -0.95 24.55
C ASN A 73 7.16 -0.36 23.50
N VAL A 74 7.69 0.83 23.77
CA VAL A 74 8.56 1.58 22.85
C VAL A 74 9.86 1.96 23.55
N HIS A 75 10.93 2.02 22.78
CA HIS A 75 12.23 2.44 23.25
C HIS A 75 12.58 3.82 22.69
N THR A 76 13.25 4.64 23.49
CA THR A 76 13.79 5.90 23.01
C THR A 76 15.05 5.66 22.16
N SER A 77 15.39 6.64 21.32
CA SER A 77 16.62 6.54 20.51
C SER A 77 17.87 6.40 21.38
N ASP A 78 17.92 7.10 22.51
CA ASP A 78 19.07 7.10 23.40
C ASP A 78 19.21 5.77 24.15
N GLU A 79 18.09 5.17 24.58
CA GLU A 79 18.07 3.82 25.18
C GLU A 79 18.63 2.77 24.21
N ILE A 80 18.15 2.77 22.96
CA ILE A 80 18.63 1.82 21.93
C ILE A 80 20.10 2.07 21.59
N LYS A 81 20.52 3.32 21.46
CA LYS A 81 21.93 3.64 21.18
C LYS A 81 22.84 3.20 22.31
N ALA A 82 22.46 3.40 23.56
CA ALA A 82 23.22 2.93 24.71
C ALA A 82 23.27 1.39 24.78
N GLU A 83 22.15 0.71 24.49
CA GLU A 83 22.07 -0.76 24.47
C GLU A 83 22.99 -1.38 23.40
N TYR A 84 23.05 -0.79 22.21
CA TYR A 84 23.84 -1.31 21.09
C TYR A 84 25.23 -0.65 20.93
N GLY A 85 25.63 0.26 21.83
CA GLY A 85 26.93 0.95 21.77
C GLY A 85 27.08 1.90 20.58
N LEU A 86 25.99 2.55 20.17
CA LEU A 86 25.91 3.47 19.02
C LEU A 86 25.87 4.96 19.46
N ASP A 87 26.09 5.23 20.74
CA ASP A 87 26.07 6.57 21.35
C ASP A 87 27.26 7.46 20.96
N GLY A 88 28.29 6.91 20.28
CA GLY A 88 29.48 7.64 19.83
C GLY A 88 29.74 7.71 18.31
N ALA A 89 28.85 7.19 17.45
CA ALA A 89 29.12 7.05 16.00
C ALA A 89 28.95 8.34 15.17
N GLY A 90 28.79 9.51 15.81
CA GLY A 90 28.57 10.81 15.16
C GLY A 90 29.71 11.83 15.34
N GLU A 91 30.83 11.44 15.94
CA GLU A 91 31.99 12.30 16.19
C GLU A 91 33.22 11.83 15.39
N GLU A 92 33.21 11.95 14.06
CA GLU A 92 34.42 11.99 13.22
C GLU A 92 34.23 12.90 12.00
#